data_AF-A0A1S9MJQ2-F1
#
_entry.id   AF-A0A1S9MJQ2-F1
#
_cell.length_a   1.000
_cell.length_b   1.000
_cell.length_c   1.000
_cell.angle_alpha   90.00
_cell.angle_beta   90.00
_cell.angle_gamma   90.00
#
_symmetry.space_group_name_H-M   'P 1'
#
loop_
_entity.id
_entity.type
_entity.pdbx_description
1 polymer ?
#
loop_
_entity_poly.entity_id
_entity_poly.type
_entity_poly.pdbx_seq_one_letter_code
_entity_poly.pdbx_strand_id
1 'polypeptide(L)'
;MGHWDTQHGEIALPSAEFAAVRQAVQKATHEHQTKVFEETQAFWKSLTRKEQTDPAAYMAALSEYTDAKHDELNAHRDRPYWNQATKPPFTEEFLDDVEWRLGLPYGSKPARVLKADLPFPTNRTTSFTAGEGSVSFDKDANTVRWSTNENRGATERAHASVAGTVFFDRLKTVKWTRNTGGVITGTNEYAQEEGVAPSCHVAFGPIGAATEPSHCEEYTDSKGNRVTRSDLSRIQQELWNAQRKLQQRMAKVTAAAGRGKTTAASNRGSFAAYGHSEPVSSFTNSGSGGRSGLGAMALTVAYTQTPPSCCIYATS
;
A
#
# COMPACT_ATOMS: atom_id res chain seq x y z
N MET A 1 12.76 15.71 1.73
CA MET A 1 12.06 14.41 1.55
C MET A 1 10.59 14.76 1.46
N GLY A 2 9.92 14.39 0.37
CA GLY A 2 8.46 14.56 0.26
C GLY A 2 7.74 13.59 1.19
N HIS A 3 6.55 13.96 1.64
CA HIS A 3 5.65 13.06 2.37
C HIS A 3 4.98 12.10 1.39
N TRP A 4 4.70 10.88 1.85
CA TRP A 4 3.96 9.90 1.07
C TRP A 4 2.47 10.02 1.39
N ASP A 5 1.69 10.40 0.38
CA ASP A 5 0.24 10.54 0.55
C ASP A 5 -0.45 9.18 0.52
N THR A 6 0.04 8.26 -0.30
CA THR A 6 -0.52 6.91 -0.41
C THR A 6 0.57 5.84 -0.40
N GLN A 7 0.23 4.68 0.14
CA GLN A 7 0.98 3.44 0.02
C GLN A 7 0.02 2.28 -0.19
N HIS A 8 0.36 1.42 -1.14
CA HIS A 8 -0.36 0.18 -1.40
C HIS A 8 0.63 -0.89 -1.82
N GLY A 9 0.36 -2.14 -1.46
CA GLY A 9 1.21 -3.24 -1.87
C GLY A 9 0.67 -4.58 -1.44
N GLU A 10 1.18 -5.61 -2.10
CA GLU A 10 0.89 -6.99 -1.77
C GLU A 10 2.19 -7.73 -1.46
N ILE A 11 2.16 -8.49 -0.37
CA ILE A 11 3.29 -9.28 0.11
C ILE A 11 2.84 -10.73 0.25
N ALA A 12 3.40 -11.62 -0.54
CA ALA A 12 3.22 -13.06 -0.39
C ALA A 12 4.09 -13.55 0.77
N LEU A 13 3.48 -14.09 1.83
CA LEU A 13 4.20 -14.62 2.98
C LEU A 13 4.41 -16.14 2.84
N PRO A 14 5.51 -16.69 3.38
CA PRO A 14 5.62 -18.13 3.59
C PRO A 14 4.45 -18.65 4.42
N SER A 15 3.87 -19.80 4.06
CA SER A 15 2.68 -20.34 4.74
C SER A 15 2.87 -20.52 6.26
N ALA A 16 4.07 -20.92 6.69
CA ALA A 16 4.41 -21.06 8.11
C ALA A 16 4.43 -19.71 8.86
N GLU A 17 4.80 -18.62 8.19
CA GLU A 17 4.94 -17.28 8.78
C GLU A 17 3.62 -16.49 8.70
N PHE A 18 2.77 -16.77 7.70
CA PHE A 18 1.50 -16.09 7.50
C PHE A 18 0.61 -16.10 8.76
N ALA A 19 0.43 -17.28 9.37
CA ALA A 19 -0.38 -17.42 10.57
C ALA A 19 0.22 -16.65 11.75
N ALA A 20 1.54 -16.65 11.89
CA ALA A 20 2.26 -15.98 12.98
C ALA A 20 2.15 -14.45 12.87
N VAL A 21 2.33 -13.88 11.67
CA VAL A 21 2.16 -12.44 11.42
C VAL A 21 0.72 -12.02 11.73
N ARG A 22 -0.27 -12.76 11.20
CA ARG A 22 -1.69 -12.45 11.46
C ARG A 22 -2.04 -12.51 12.95
N GLN A 23 -1.61 -13.56 13.65
CA GLN A 23 -1.87 -13.70 15.08
C GLN A 23 -1.21 -12.60 15.90
N ALA A 24 -0.01 -12.14 15.52
CA ALA A 24 0.66 -11.03 16.19
C ALA A 24 -0.12 -9.73 16.04
N VAL A 25 -0.58 -9.39 14.82
CA VAL A 25 -1.42 -8.22 14.56
C VAL A 25 -2.75 -8.34 15.33
N GLN A 26 -3.43 -9.49 15.23
CA GLN A 26 -4.69 -9.74 15.95
C GLN A 26 -4.54 -9.56 17.46
N LYS A 27 -3.46 -10.11 18.05
CA LYS A 27 -3.18 -10.00 19.48
C LYS A 27 -2.97 -8.54 19.88
N ALA A 28 -2.14 -7.80 19.14
CA ALA A 28 -1.85 -6.40 19.44
C ALA A 28 -3.10 -5.52 19.34
N THR A 29 -3.91 -5.70 18.28
CA THR A 29 -5.19 -4.99 18.14
C THR A 29 -6.16 -5.35 19.27
N HIS A 30 -6.24 -6.63 19.67
CA HIS A 30 -7.08 -7.04 20.79
C HIS A 30 -6.64 -6.38 22.12
N GLU A 31 -5.33 -6.36 22.40
CA GLU A 31 -4.77 -5.70 23.58
C GLU A 31 -5.05 -4.20 23.60
N HIS A 32 -4.91 -3.53 22.45
CA HIS A 32 -5.27 -2.11 22.29
C HIS A 32 -6.75 -1.86 22.59
N GLN A 33 -7.64 -2.61 21.94
CA GLN A 33 -9.09 -2.46 22.16
C GLN A 33 -9.50 -2.80 23.61
N THR A 34 -8.76 -3.69 24.28
CA THR A 34 -8.97 -3.98 25.70
C THR A 34 -8.63 -2.76 26.56
N LYS A 35 -7.51 -2.09 26.30
CA LYS A 35 -7.12 -0.86 27.00
C LYS A 35 -8.11 0.26 26.75
N VAL A 36 -8.53 0.47 25.49
CA VAL A 36 -9.55 1.48 25.13
C VAL A 36 -10.83 1.21 25.91
N PHE A 37 -11.28 -0.05 25.93
CA PHE A 37 -12.46 -0.42 26.71
C PHE A 37 -12.28 -0.12 28.19
N GLU A 38 -11.19 -0.56 28.83
CA GLU A 38 -10.92 -0.32 30.25
C GLU A 38 -10.94 1.19 30.58
N GLU A 39 -10.36 2.02 29.73
CA GLU A 39 -10.32 3.47 29.91
C GLU A 39 -11.73 4.09 29.79
N THR A 40 -12.54 3.68 28.81
CA THR A 40 -13.94 4.14 28.69
C THR A 40 -14.77 3.73 29.91
N GLN A 41 -14.49 2.55 30.51
CA GLN A 41 -15.14 2.11 31.74
C GLN A 41 -14.69 2.91 32.95
N ALA A 42 -13.40 3.30 33.01
CA ALA A 42 -12.86 4.12 34.07
C ALA A 42 -13.51 5.51 34.05
N PHE A 43 -13.57 6.16 32.89
CA PHE A 43 -14.27 7.43 32.69
C PHE A 43 -15.74 7.32 33.10
N TRP A 44 -16.49 6.31 32.61
CA TRP A 44 -17.90 6.17 32.96
C TRP A 44 -18.14 6.04 34.48
N LYS A 45 -17.23 5.37 35.20
CA LYS A 45 -17.31 5.20 36.66
C LYS A 45 -16.95 6.47 37.43
N SER A 46 -16.15 7.38 36.87
CA SER A 46 -15.84 8.65 37.51
C SER A 46 -16.97 9.68 37.39
N LEU A 47 -17.89 9.50 36.45
CA LEU A 47 -19.02 10.40 36.26
C LEU A 47 -20.00 10.36 37.43
N THR A 48 -20.46 11.54 37.83
CA THR A 48 -21.57 11.75 38.73
C THR A 48 -22.90 11.39 38.08
N ARG A 49 -23.95 11.22 38.90
CA ARG A 49 -25.30 10.95 38.39
C ARG A 49 -25.81 12.05 37.45
N LYS A 50 -25.44 13.31 37.68
CA LYS A 50 -25.83 14.43 36.81
C LYS A 50 -25.19 14.26 35.44
N GLU A 51 -23.88 14.06 35.38
CA GLU A 51 -23.12 13.89 34.13
C GLU A 51 -23.57 12.65 33.35
N GLN A 52 -23.99 11.57 34.00
CA GLN A 52 -24.54 10.40 33.31
C GLN A 52 -25.93 10.64 32.67
N THR A 53 -26.64 11.70 33.03
CA THR A 53 -28.02 11.96 32.57
C THR A 53 -28.16 13.19 31.69
N ASP A 54 -27.35 14.22 31.93
CA ASP A 54 -27.39 15.49 31.23
C ASP A 54 -26.29 15.54 30.15
N PRO A 55 -26.64 15.58 28.85
CA PRO A 55 -25.66 15.61 27.77
C PRO A 55 -24.67 16.78 27.86
N ALA A 56 -25.10 17.95 28.34
CA ALA A 56 -24.22 19.11 28.44
C ALA A 56 -23.14 18.91 29.52
N ALA A 57 -23.54 18.40 30.69
CA ALA A 57 -22.61 18.06 31.76
C ALA A 57 -21.66 16.92 31.36
N TYR A 58 -22.16 15.91 30.63
CA TYR A 58 -21.33 14.84 30.08
C TYR A 58 -20.22 15.37 29.16
N MET A 59 -20.58 16.23 28.20
CA MET A 59 -19.61 16.77 27.24
C MET A 59 -18.57 17.66 27.92
N ALA A 60 -18.93 18.41 28.97
CA ALA A 60 -17.98 19.17 29.77
C ALA A 60 -16.99 18.24 30.49
N ALA A 61 -17.49 17.18 31.13
CA ALA A 61 -16.65 16.19 31.81
C ALA A 61 -15.76 15.41 30.83
N LEU A 62 -16.26 15.09 29.63
CA LEU A 62 -15.49 14.46 28.56
C LEU A 62 -14.35 15.37 28.09
N SER A 63 -14.64 16.65 27.83
CA SER A 63 -13.62 17.63 27.42
C SER A 63 -12.53 17.76 28.47
N GLU A 64 -12.89 17.95 29.75
CA GLU A 64 -11.91 18.05 30.85
C GLU A 64 -11.04 16.79 30.94
N TYR A 65 -11.66 15.61 30.77
CA TYR A 65 -10.96 14.34 30.79
C TYR A 65 -9.99 14.20 29.61
N THR A 66 -10.43 14.49 28.39
CA THR A 66 -9.60 14.40 27.19
C THR A 66 -8.49 15.44 27.22
N ASP A 67 -8.76 16.67 27.67
CA ASP A 67 -7.78 17.74 27.79
C ASP A 67 -6.66 17.34 28.75
N ALA A 68 -7.00 16.80 29.93
CA ALA A 68 -6.02 16.31 30.89
C ALA A 68 -5.13 15.19 30.33
N LYS A 69 -5.70 14.30 29.49
CA LYS A 69 -4.95 13.23 28.83
C LYS A 69 -4.05 13.74 27.71
N HIS A 70 -4.52 14.74 26.95
CA HIS A 70 -3.71 15.42 25.95
C HIS A 70 -2.55 16.20 26.60
N ASP A 71 -2.79 16.84 27.74
CA ASP A 71 -1.75 17.53 28.52
C ASP A 71 -0.69 16.54 29.04
N GLU A 72 -1.10 15.38 29.56
CA GLU A 72 -0.19 14.30 29.94
C GLU A 72 0.68 13.85 28.75
N LEU A 73 0.05 13.65 27.59
CA LEU A 73 0.74 13.27 26.36
C LEU A 73 1.72 14.36 25.86
N ASN A 74 1.29 15.61 25.86
CA ASN A 74 2.10 16.75 25.40
C ASN A 74 3.26 17.07 26.36
N ALA A 75 3.09 16.83 27.66
CA ALA A 75 4.18 16.94 28.64
C ALA A 75 5.35 15.99 28.34
N HIS A 76 5.12 14.89 27.60
CA HIS A 76 6.18 14.05 27.08
C HIS A 76 6.89 14.65 25.85
N ARG A 77 6.18 15.45 25.04
CA ARG A 77 6.68 16.07 23.80
C ARG A 77 7.58 17.28 24.05
N ASP A 78 7.24 18.11 25.03
CA ASP A 78 7.94 19.38 25.29
C ASP A 78 9.31 19.22 25.97
N ARG A 79 9.77 17.98 26.20
CA ARG A 79 11.13 17.73 26.69
C ARG A 79 12.16 18.02 25.60
N PRO A 80 13.32 18.63 25.93
CA PRO A 80 14.39 18.87 24.96
C PRO A 80 14.75 17.59 24.21
N TYR A 81 14.93 17.69 22.89
CA TYR A 81 15.10 16.56 21.96
C TYR A 81 16.14 15.52 22.39
N TRP A 82 17.18 15.91 23.13
CA TRP A 82 18.22 15.01 23.63
C TRP A 82 17.83 14.17 24.87
N ASN A 83 16.71 14.49 25.55
CA ASN A 83 16.22 13.81 26.74
C ASN A 83 14.76 13.31 26.60
N GLN A 84 14.24 13.25 25.37
CA GLN A 84 12.92 12.69 25.14
C GLN A 84 12.95 11.20 25.46
N ALA A 85 12.22 10.81 26.51
CA ALA A 85 11.82 9.41 26.64
C ALA A 85 11.08 9.04 25.34
N THR A 86 11.37 7.87 24.79
CA THR A 86 10.66 7.35 23.63
C THR A 86 9.17 7.47 23.89
N LYS A 87 8.46 8.25 23.05
CA LYS A 87 6.99 8.39 23.12
C LYS A 87 6.43 6.98 23.25
N PRO A 88 5.57 6.69 24.26
CA PRO A 88 4.97 5.38 24.34
C PRO A 88 4.25 5.16 23.00
N PRO A 89 4.53 4.05 22.30
CA PRO A 89 3.92 3.85 21.00
C PRO A 89 2.40 3.82 21.18
N PHE A 90 1.67 4.35 20.18
CA PHE A 90 0.20 4.30 20.08
C PHE A 90 -0.60 5.24 21.01
N THR A 91 0.02 6.23 21.64
CA THR A 91 -0.70 7.13 22.57
C THR A 91 -1.74 8.03 21.90
N GLU A 92 -1.45 8.57 20.71
CA GLU A 92 -2.41 9.42 19.99
C GLU A 92 -3.60 8.58 19.48
N GLU A 93 -3.33 7.48 18.77
CA GLU A 93 -4.38 6.54 18.30
C GLU A 93 -5.26 6.04 19.45
N PHE A 94 -4.66 5.78 20.63
CA PHE A 94 -5.41 5.40 21.82
C PHE A 94 -6.36 6.48 22.31
N LEU A 95 -5.91 7.75 22.39
CA LEU A 95 -6.77 8.84 22.82
C LEU A 95 -7.86 9.15 21.79
N ASP A 96 -7.52 9.15 20.51
CA ASP A 96 -8.49 9.34 19.42
C ASP A 96 -9.58 8.26 19.47
N ASP A 97 -9.21 6.99 19.68
CA ASP A 97 -10.15 5.89 19.83
C ASP A 97 -11.03 6.05 21.08
N VAL A 98 -10.45 6.47 22.22
CA VAL A 98 -11.23 6.71 23.46
C VAL A 98 -12.21 7.85 23.26
N GLU A 99 -11.77 8.98 22.72
CA GLU A 99 -12.60 10.16 22.45
C GLU A 99 -13.73 9.82 21.47
N TRP A 100 -13.42 9.16 20.36
CA TRP A 100 -14.41 8.73 19.38
C TRP A 100 -15.48 7.83 19.99
N ARG A 101 -15.11 6.90 20.89
CA ARG A 101 -16.04 5.96 21.53
C ARG A 101 -16.88 6.61 22.63
N LEU A 102 -16.36 7.64 23.29
CA LEU A 102 -17.07 8.40 24.32
C LEU A 102 -17.93 9.52 23.71
N GLY A 103 -17.66 9.92 22.47
CA GLY A 103 -18.43 10.92 21.74
C GLY A 103 -19.91 10.54 21.61
N LEU A 104 -20.79 11.50 21.87
CA LEU A 104 -22.23 11.30 21.74
C LEU A 104 -22.68 11.61 20.31
N PRO A 105 -23.43 10.72 19.66
CA PRO A 105 -24.25 11.10 18.53
C PRO A 105 -25.15 12.29 18.90
N TYR A 106 -25.33 13.23 17.96
CA TYR A 106 -26.09 14.46 18.21
C TYR A 106 -27.49 14.15 18.79
N GLY A 107 -27.79 14.73 19.97
CA GLY A 107 -29.07 14.57 20.66
C GLY A 107 -29.28 13.23 21.38
N SER A 108 -28.29 12.34 21.41
CA SER A 108 -28.36 11.10 22.19
C SER A 108 -28.08 11.33 23.68
N LYS A 109 -28.60 10.45 24.52
CA LYS A 109 -28.31 10.44 25.96
C LYS A 109 -26.95 9.76 26.19
N PRO A 110 -26.16 10.22 27.19
CA PRO A 110 -24.95 9.51 27.59
C PRO A 110 -25.25 8.05 27.89
N ALA A 111 -24.42 7.17 27.34
CA ALA A 111 -24.53 5.73 27.53
C ALA A 111 -23.16 5.13 27.83
N ARG A 112 -23.16 4.12 28.69
CA ARG A 112 -21.96 3.33 28.97
C ARG A 112 -21.57 2.55 27.73
N VAL A 113 -20.31 2.71 27.30
CA VAL A 113 -19.74 1.90 26.22
C VAL A 113 -19.75 0.43 26.62
N LEU A 114 -20.31 -0.43 25.78
CA LEU A 114 -20.36 -1.87 25.97
C LEU A 114 -19.27 -2.55 25.14
N LYS A 115 -18.90 -3.78 25.53
CA LYS A 115 -17.91 -4.56 24.77
C LYS A 115 -18.36 -4.82 23.32
N ALA A 116 -19.67 -4.90 23.09
CA ALA A 116 -20.25 -5.08 21.76
C ALA A 116 -20.12 -3.85 20.86
N ASP A 117 -19.88 -2.66 21.43
CA ASP A 117 -19.73 -1.40 20.69
C ASP A 117 -18.30 -1.23 20.14
N LEU A 118 -17.34 -2.04 20.61
CA LEU A 118 -15.96 -2.03 20.14
C LEU A 118 -15.72 -3.17 19.13
N PRO A 119 -14.95 -2.92 18.06
CA PRO A 119 -14.63 -3.91 17.04
C PRO A 119 -13.51 -4.85 17.52
N PHE A 120 -13.77 -5.65 18.55
CA PHE A 120 -12.80 -6.64 19.02
C PHE A 120 -12.50 -7.66 17.91
N PRO A 121 -11.23 -7.87 17.54
CA PRO A 121 -10.89 -8.80 16.49
C PRO A 121 -11.16 -10.24 16.94
N THR A 122 -11.70 -11.05 16.04
CA THR A 122 -11.99 -12.47 16.26
C THR A 122 -11.04 -13.34 15.44
N ASN A 123 -11.05 -14.66 15.64
CA ASN A 123 -10.25 -15.59 14.82
C ASN A 123 -10.60 -15.57 13.32
N ARG A 124 -11.80 -15.05 12.97
CA ARG A 124 -12.29 -14.89 11.60
C ARG A 124 -11.91 -13.53 10.99
N THR A 125 -11.42 -12.59 11.80
CA THR A 125 -11.00 -11.27 11.32
C THR A 125 -9.74 -11.43 10.47
N THR A 126 -9.83 -10.92 9.24
CA THR A 126 -8.73 -10.92 8.26
C THR A 126 -8.29 -9.52 7.87
N SER A 127 -9.08 -8.49 8.16
CA SER A 127 -8.72 -7.09 7.92
C SER A 127 -8.62 -6.35 9.24
N PHE A 128 -7.55 -5.57 9.40
CA PHE A 128 -7.27 -4.76 10.59
C PHE A 128 -7.08 -3.31 10.17
N THR A 129 -7.76 -2.40 10.86
CA THR A 129 -7.52 -0.96 10.70
C THR A 129 -6.15 -0.61 11.25
N ALA A 130 -5.42 0.20 10.50
CA ALA A 130 -4.08 0.66 10.83
C ALA A 130 -4.05 2.18 10.71
N GLY A 131 -4.67 2.91 11.66
CA GLY A 131 -4.87 4.37 11.56
C GLY A 131 -5.61 4.77 10.29
N GLU A 132 -4.94 5.49 9.39
CA GLU A 132 -5.47 5.88 8.06
C GLU A 132 -5.17 4.84 6.96
N GLY A 133 -4.94 3.59 7.35
CA GLY A 133 -4.74 2.49 6.43
C GLY A 133 -5.35 1.19 6.93
N SER A 134 -5.01 0.10 6.25
CA SER A 134 -5.47 -1.24 6.58
C SER A 134 -4.44 -2.30 6.23
N VAL A 135 -4.44 -3.37 7.04
CA VAL A 135 -3.70 -4.61 6.80
C VAL A 135 -4.73 -5.72 6.57
N SER A 136 -4.79 -6.25 5.35
CA SER A 136 -5.73 -7.32 4.97
C SER A 136 -4.99 -8.62 4.66
N PHE A 137 -5.40 -9.73 5.27
CA PHE A 137 -4.81 -11.05 5.14
C PHE A 137 -5.70 -11.95 4.28
N ASP A 138 -5.20 -12.37 3.12
CA ASP A 138 -5.84 -13.39 2.28
C ASP A 138 -5.21 -14.76 2.56
N LYS A 139 -6.01 -15.63 3.18
CA LYS A 139 -5.57 -16.98 3.57
C LYS A 139 -5.36 -17.89 2.36
N ASP A 140 -6.13 -17.72 1.30
CA ASP A 140 -6.11 -18.64 0.16
C ASP A 140 -4.86 -18.39 -0.70
N ALA A 141 -4.47 -17.13 -0.85
CA ALA A 141 -3.25 -16.73 -1.56
C ALA A 141 -1.99 -16.66 -0.66
N ASN A 142 -2.13 -16.75 0.67
CA ASN A 142 -1.09 -16.40 1.65
C ASN A 142 -0.51 -14.99 1.41
N THR A 143 -1.32 -14.06 0.93
CA THR A 143 -0.92 -12.69 0.65
C THR A 143 -1.44 -11.75 1.72
N VAL A 144 -0.65 -10.72 2.00
CA VAL A 144 -1.05 -9.61 2.86
C VAL A 144 -1.06 -8.36 2.01
N ARG A 145 -2.19 -7.65 2.02
CA ARG A 145 -2.37 -6.36 1.36
C ARG A 145 -2.23 -5.24 2.38
N TRP A 146 -1.34 -4.31 2.08
CA TRP A 146 -1.21 -3.03 2.76
C TRP A 146 -1.86 -1.96 1.89
N SER A 147 -2.64 -1.07 2.50
CA SER A 147 -3.23 0.08 1.80
C SER A 147 -3.39 1.24 2.78
N THR A 148 -3.05 2.44 2.36
CA THR A 148 -3.34 3.69 3.09
C THR A 148 -4.29 4.56 2.28
N ASN A 149 -5.03 5.42 2.96
CA ASN A 149 -5.91 6.40 2.34
C ASN A 149 -5.09 7.54 1.72
N GLU A 150 -5.68 8.27 0.77
CA GLU A 150 -5.09 9.46 0.16
C GLU A 150 -5.26 10.67 1.09
N ASN A 151 -4.29 10.89 1.98
CA ASN A 151 -4.29 12.05 2.87
C ASN A 151 -2.88 12.39 3.35
N ARG A 152 -2.64 13.67 3.66
CA ARG A 152 -1.33 14.15 4.10
C ARG A 152 -0.97 13.50 5.44
N GLY A 153 0.12 12.73 5.45
CA GLY A 153 0.58 12.01 6.64
C GLY A 153 -0.18 10.72 6.92
N ALA A 154 -1.06 10.27 6.02
CA ALA A 154 -1.82 9.03 6.17
C ALA A 154 -0.89 7.82 6.31
N THR A 155 0.16 7.80 5.50
CA THR A 155 1.20 6.77 5.54
C THR A 155 1.87 6.71 6.91
N GLU A 156 2.37 7.84 7.40
CA GLU A 156 3.08 7.93 8.67
C GLU A 156 2.17 7.52 9.84
N ARG A 157 0.91 8.00 9.84
CA ARG A 157 -0.09 7.59 10.84
C ARG A 157 -0.43 6.11 10.75
N ALA A 158 -0.52 5.56 9.53
CA ALA A 158 -0.80 4.14 9.35
C ALA A 158 0.36 3.25 9.83
N HIS A 159 1.60 3.61 9.53
CA HIS A 159 2.79 2.92 10.07
C HIS A 159 2.89 3.04 11.59
N ALA A 160 2.53 4.20 12.14
CA ALA A 160 2.54 4.47 13.59
C ALA A 160 1.39 3.79 14.35
N SER A 161 0.38 3.26 13.66
CA SER A 161 -0.73 2.55 14.29
C SER A 161 -0.31 1.22 14.91
N VAL A 162 -1.09 0.72 15.88
CA VAL A 162 -0.85 -0.57 16.55
C VAL A 162 -0.69 -1.71 15.55
N ALA A 163 -1.61 -1.80 14.59
CA ALA A 163 -1.60 -2.86 13.59
C ALA A 163 -0.41 -2.68 12.62
N GLY A 164 -0.16 -1.46 12.16
CA GLY A 164 0.94 -1.14 11.23
C GLY A 164 2.31 -1.43 11.82
N THR A 165 2.59 -0.93 13.03
CA THR A 165 3.89 -1.12 13.68
C THR A 165 4.18 -2.61 13.91
N VAL A 166 3.22 -3.36 14.48
CA VAL A 166 3.41 -4.80 14.72
C VAL A 166 3.53 -5.58 13.42
N PHE A 167 2.79 -5.19 12.38
CA PHE A 167 2.90 -5.80 11.06
C PHE A 167 4.31 -5.63 10.48
N PHE A 168 4.81 -4.39 10.37
CA PHE A 168 6.13 -4.12 9.81
C PHE A 168 7.27 -4.67 10.66
N ASP A 169 7.15 -4.65 11.98
CA ASP A 169 8.14 -5.28 12.86
C ASP A 169 8.19 -6.80 12.68
N ARG A 170 7.03 -7.44 12.48
CA ARG A 170 7.00 -8.87 12.19
C ARG A 170 7.62 -9.20 10.84
N LEU A 171 7.38 -8.38 9.79
CA LEU A 171 8.01 -8.57 8.48
C LEU A 171 9.54 -8.62 8.53
N LYS A 172 10.17 -7.84 9.42
CA LYS A 172 11.64 -7.86 9.62
C LYS A 172 12.16 -9.21 10.13
N THR A 173 11.30 -9.99 10.78
CA THR A 173 11.66 -11.29 11.39
C THR A 173 11.25 -12.51 10.58
N VAL A 174 10.52 -12.31 9.48
CA VAL A 174 10.04 -13.39 8.60
C VAL A 174 11.23 -14.11 7.97
N LYS A 175 11.20 -15.46 7.99
CA LYS A 175 12.14 -16.30 7.24
C LYS A 175 11.62 -16.53 5.83
N TRP A 176 12.18 -15.80 4.87
CA TRP A 176 11.65 -15.77 3.51
C TRP A 176 12.02 -17.00 2.70
N THR A 177 11.05 -17.55 1.97
CA THR A 177 11.26 -18.68 1.06
C THR A 177 11.33 -18.20 -0.38
N ARG A 178 11.75 -19.08 -1.30
CA ARG A 178 11.70 -18.77 -2.74
C ARG A 178 10.26 -18.46 -3.15
N ASN A 179 10.07 -17.45 -4.00
CA ASN A 179 8.76 -16.98 -4.49
C ASN A 179 7.86 -16.39 -3.38
N THR A 180 8.45 -15.82 -2.33
CA THR A 180 7.74 -15.00 -1.33
C THR A 180 8.34 -13.61 -1.28
N GLY A 181 7.64 -12.66 -0.68
CA GLY A 181 7.98 -11.24 -0.68
C GLY A 181 6.95 -10.41 -1.42
N GLY A 182 7.31 -9.16 -1.69
CA GLY A 182 6.43 -8.21 -2.35
C GLY A 182 7.02 -6.82 -2.39
N VAL A 183 6.26 -5.90 -2.96
CA VAL A 183 6.63 -4.49 -3.09
C VAL A 183 5.47 -3.64 -2.60
N ILE A 184 5.77 -2.62 -1.80
CA ILE A 184 4.84 -1.56 -1.45
C ILE A 184 5.23 -0.34 -2.27
N THR A 185 4.32 0.10 -3.13
CA THR A 185 4.42 1.30 -3.94
C THR A 185 3.61 2.42 -3.33
N GLY A 186 3.93 3.66 -3.67
CA GLY A 186 3.22 4.82 -3.16
C GLY A 186 3.34 6.03 -4.08
N THR A 187 2.52 7.03 -3.82
CA THR A 187 2.59 8.35 -4.47
C THR A 187 2.92 9.42 -3.43
N ASN A 188 3.72 10.41 -3.84
CA ASN A 188 3.91 11.62 -3.06
C ASN A 188 2.82 12.66 -3.41
N GLU A 189 2.79 13.74 -2.65
CA GLU A 189 1.80 14.83 -2.77
C GLU A 189 1.75 15.52 -4.15
N TYR A 190 2.82 15.42 -4.94
CA TYR A 190 2.93 16.07 -6.26
C TYR A 190 2.78 15.10 -7.44
N ALA A 191 2.67 13.79 -7.19
CA ALA A 191 2.73 12.78 -8.26
C ALA A 191 1.61 12.97 -9.30
N GLN A 192 0.42 13.38 -8.88
CA GLN A 192 -0.71 13.61 -9.78
C GLN A 192 -0.50 14.84 -10.67
N GLU A 193 0.08 15.91 -10.14
CA GLU A 193 0.37 17.14 -10.90
C GLU A 193 1.53 16.94 -11.88
N GLU A 194 2.53 16.15 -11.48
CA GLU A 194 3.70 15.84 -12.31
C GLU A 194 3.45 14.70 -13.31
N GLY A 195 2.34 13.96 -13.17
CA GLY A 195 2.06 12.76 -13.96
C GLY A 195 3.06 11.63 -13.70
N VAL A 196 3.66 11.60 -12.51
CA VAL A 196 4.65 10.60 -12.10
C VAL A 196 3.91 9.36 -11.60
N ALA A 197 4.27 8.20 -12.16
CA ALA A 197 3.71 6.92 -11.73
C ALA A 197 4.10 6.61 -10.26
N PRO A 198 3.30 5.78 -9.55
CA PRO A 198 3.67 5.30 -8.23
C PRO A 198 5.07 4.71 -8.23
N SER A 199 5.86 5.03 -7.20
CA SER A 199 7.23 4.55 -7.06
C SER A 199 7.34 3.57 -5.91
N CYS A 200 8.34 2.68 -5.97
CA CYS A 200 8.60 1.73 -4.91
C CYS A 200 9.03 2.44 -3.62
N HIS A 201 8.28 2.25 -2.55
CA HIS A 201 8.66 2.74 -1.23
C HIS A 201 9.59 1.75 -0.54
N VAL A 202 9.13 0.49 -0.43
CA VAL A 202 9.85 -0.58 0.25
C VAL A 202 9.53 -1.92 -0.39
N ALA A 203 10.53 -2.79 -0.47
CA ALA A 203 10.40 -4.14 -0.98
C ALA A 203 10.84 -5.17 0.08
N PHE A 204 10.21 -6.34 0.06
CA PHE A 204 10.46 -7.41 1.04
C PHE A 204 10.71 -8.74 0.35
N GLY A 205 11.63 -9.53 0.92
CA GLY A 205 11.91 -10.91 0.53
C GLY A 205 12.44 -11.08 -0.90
N PRO A 206 12.57 -12.33 -1.37
CA PRO A 206 13.11 -12.64 -2.70
C PRO A 206 12.35 -12.02 -3.88
N ILE A 207 11.02 -11.93 -3.82
CA ILE A 207 10.23 -11.26 -4.87
C ILE A 207 10.59 -9.77 -4.89
N GLY A 208 10.60 -9.11 -3.73
CA GLY A 208 10.98 -7.69 -3.63
C GLY A 208 12.40 -7.43 -4.13
N ALA A 209 13.36 -8.29 -3.75
CA ALA A 209 14.75 -8.20 -4.21
C ALA A 209 14.91 -8.39 -5.73
N ALA A 210 14.05 -9.20 -6.35
CA ALA A 210 14.08 -9.41 -7.80
C ALA A 210 13.45 -8.25 -8.58
N THR A 211 12.39 -7.65 -8.05
CA THR A 211 11.65 -6.55 -8.69
C THR A 211 12.32 -5.21 -8.47
N GLU A 212 12.63 -4.87 -7.21
CA GLU A 212 13.12 -3.55 -6.77
C GLU A 212 14.30 -3.70 -5.78
N PRO A 213 15.47 -4.21 -6.23
CA PRO A 213 16.60 -4.52 -5.35
C PRO A 213 17.13 -3.32 -4.56
N SER A 214 17.03 -2.10 -5.10
CA SER A 214 17.49 -0.88 -4.42
C SER A 214 16.61 -0.45 -3.25
N HIS A 215 15.35 -0.91 -3.21
CA HIS A 215 14.37 -0.62 -2.16
C HIS A 215 14.09 -1.84 -1.26
N CYS A 216 14.74 -2.97 -1.53
CA CYS A 216 14.53 -4.18 -0.76
C CYS A 216 15.23 -4.09 0.61
N GLU A 217 14.49 -4.35 1.67
CA GLU A 217 15.04 -4.48 3.02
C GLU A 217 15.91 -5.73 3.11
N GLU A 218 16.90 -5.69 4.01
CA GLU A 218 17.69 -6.89 4.34
C GLU A 218 16.79 -7.96 4.96
N TYR A 219 17.03 -9.21 4.62
CA TYR A 219 16.17 -10.29 5.07
C TYR A 219 16.92 -11.59 5.32
N THR A 220 16.29 -12.49 6.08
CA THR A 220 16.82 -13.83 6.34
C THR A 220 16.08 -14.83 5.46
N ASP A 221 16.82 -15.65 4.72
CA ASP A 221 16.24 -16.72 3.92
C ASP A 221 15.76 -17.91 4.79
N SER A 222 15.02 -18.82 4.18
CA SER A 222 14.52 -20.04 4.84
C SER A 222 15.63 -20.97 5.36
N LYS A 223 16.88 -20.79 4.93
CA LYS A 223 18.06 -21.54 5.38
C LYS A 223 18.81 -20.82 6.50
N GLY A 224 18.38 -19.63 6.91
CA GLY A 224 19.04 -18.81 7.93
C GLY A 224 20.15 -17.91 7.40
N ASN A 225 20.39 -17.85 6.09
CA ASN A 225 21.36 -16.92 5.52
C ASN A 225 20.75 -15.51 5.48
N ARG A 226 21.52 -14.53 5.97
CA ARG A 226 21.14 -13.12 5.89
C ARG A 226 21.55 -12.57 4.52
N VAL A 227 20.58 -12.08 3.76
CA VAL A 227 20.80 -11.34 2.51
C VAL A 227 21.00 -9.87 2.86
N THR A 228 22.21 -9.38 2.63
CA THR A 228 22.63 -8.01 3.00
C THR A 228 22.47 -7.04 1.83
N ARG A 229 22.59 -5.73 2.10
CA ARG A 229 22.61 -4.72 1.03
C ARG A 229 23.68 -4.96 -0.04
N SER A 230 24.84 -5.52 0.30
CA SER A 230 25.87 -5.84 -0.70
C SER A 230 25.42 -6.98 -1.63
N ASP A 231 24.70 -7.97 -1.11
CA ASP A 231 24.15 -9.05 -1.93
C ASP A 231 23.07 -8.52 -2.88
N LEU A 232 22.19 -7.64 -2.38
CA LEU A 232 21.14 -6.99 -3.19
C LEU A 232 21.74 -6.12 -4.31
N SER A 233 22.79 -5.35 -4.01
CA SER A 233 23.51 -4.56 -5.02
C SER A 233 24.14 -5.44 -6.10
N ARG A 234 24.70 -6.61 -5.71
CA ARG A 234 25.21 -7.59 -6.68
C ARG A 234 24.08 -8.13 -7.57
N ILE A 235 22.94 -8.49 -6.99
CA ILE A 235 21.76 -8.96 -7.74
C ILE A 235 21.30 -7.89 -8.73
N GLN A 236 21.25 -6.62 -8.31
CA GLN A 236 20.91 -5.50 -9.19
C GLN A 236 21.88 -5.36 -10.37
N GLN A 237 23.18 -5.47 -10.10
CA GLN A 237 24.22 -5.39 -11.14
C GLN A 237 24.09 -6.56 -12.14
N GLU A 238 23.82 -7.77 -11.65
CA GLU A 238 23.59 -8.94 -12.48
C GLU A 238 22.35 -8.78 -13.38
N LEU A 239 21.24 -8.27 -12.83
CA LEU A 239 20.01 -7.98 -13.59
C LEU A 239 20.26 -6.93 -14.68
N TRP A 240 20.98 -5.86 -14.37
CA TRP A 240 21.31 -4.83 -15.34
C TRP A 240 22.21 -5.34 -16.47
N ASN A 241 23.21 -6.16 -16.13
CA ASN A 241 24.08 -6.82 -17.10
C ASN A 241 23.30 -7.78 -18.01
N ALA A 242 22.36 -8.56 -17.44
CA ALA A 242 21.49 -9.46 -18.18
C ALA A 242 20.57 -8.70 -19.16
N GLN A 243 19.96 -7.59 -18.70
CA GLN A 243 19.10 -6.75 -19.53
C GLN A 243 19.87 -6.10 -20.68
N ARG A 244 21.07 -5.55 -20.43
CA ARG A 244 21.95 -5.02 -21.48
C ARG A 244 22.30 -6.09 -22.52
N LYS A 245 22.63 -7.31 -22.08
CA LYS A 245 22.94 -8.42 -22.98
C LYS A 245 21.73 -8.82 -23.83
N LEU A 246 20.52 -8.81 -23.26
CA LEU A 246 19.27 -9.05 -23.99
C LEU A 246 19.04 -7.96 -25.05
N GLN A 247 19.17 -6.68 -24.69
CA GLN A 247 19.02 -5.55 -25.62
C GLN A 247 20.03 -5.62 -26.77
N GLN A 248 21.29 -5.95 -26.49
CA GLN A 248 22.32 -6.16 -27.52
C GLN A 248 21.95 -7.30 -28.47
N ARG A 249 21.40 -8.41 -27.95
CA ARG A 249 20.91 -9.52 -28.79
C ARG A 249 19.74 -9.09 -29.67
N MET A 250 18.76 -8.38 -29.11
CA MET A 250 17.61 -7.87 -29.86
C MET A 250 18.05 -6.88 -30.96
N ALA A 251 18.96 -5.95 -30.64
CA ALA A 251 19.52 -5.01 -31.60
C ALA A 251 20.29 -5.71 -32.74
N LYS A 252 21.01 -6.80 -32.43
CA LYS A 252 21.70 -7.61 -33.44
C LYS A 252 20.69 -8.33 -34.36
N VAL A 253 19.60 -8.86 -33.81
CA VAL A 253 18.54 -9.53 -34.58
C VAL A 253 17.81 -8.53 -35.49
N THR A 254 17.45 -7.34 -35.00
CA THR A 254 16.80 -6.31 -35.81
C THR A 254 17.72 -5.77 -36.91
N ALA A 255 19.01 -5.54 -36.61
CA ALA A 255 20.00 -5.15 -37.61
C ALA A 255 20.19 -6.21 -38.72
N ALA A 256 20.21 -7.50 -38.35
CA ALA A 256 20.27 -8.59 -39.31
C ALA A 256 19.02 -8.68 -40.19
N ALA A 257 17.83 -8.47 -39.62
CA ALA A 257 16.56 -8.49 -40.36
C ALA A 257 16.43 -7.31 -41.35
N GLY A 258 16.96 -6.13 -41.02
CA GLY A 258 16.92 -4.94 -41.88
C GLY A 258 17.88 -5.02 -43.08
N ARG A 259 19.00 -5.75 -42.96
CA ARG A 259 20.05 -5.78 -44.00
C ARG A 259 19.69 -6.54 -45.27
N GLY A 260 18.64 -7.37 -45.25
CA GLY A 260 18.26 -8.24 -46.36
C GLY A 260 17.16 -7.72 -47.29
N LYS A 261 16.49 -6.60 -46.96
CA LYS A 261 15.26 -6.18 -47.68
C LYS A 261 15.38 -4.94 -48.57
N THR A 262 16.48 -4.19 -48.53
CA THR A 262 16.57 -2.91 -49.27
C THR A 262 17.26 -3.00 -50.63
N THR A 263 18.03 -4.04 -50.96
CA THR A 263 18.78 -4.09 -52.23
C THR A 263 18.04 -4.73 -53.40
N ALA A 264 16.99 -5.54 -53.17
CA ALA A 264 16.25 -6.17 -54.28
C ALA A 264 15.02 -5.36 -54.75
N ALA A 265 14.43 -4.53 -53.90
CA ALA A 265 13.24 -3.75 -54.24
C ALA A 265 13.54 -2.33 -54.76
N SER A 266 14.69 -1.73 -54.42
CA SER A 266 15.02 -0.36 -54.87
C SER A 266 15.51 -0.27 -56.32
N ASN A 267 15.92 -1.39 -56.93
CA ASN A 267 16.41 -1.40 -58.31
C ASN A 267 15.33 -1.74 -59.35
N ARG A 268 14.08 -2.00 -58.95
CA ARG A 268 13.00 -2.42 -59.89
C ARG A 268 11.96 -1.34 -60.20
N GLY A 269 12.08 -0.12 -59.64
CA GLY A 269 11.06 0.93 -59.83
C GLY A 269 11.56 2.36 -60.03
N SER A 270 12.86 2.64 -59.91
CA SER A 270 13.39 4.02 -59.90
C SER A 270 13.68 4.63 -61.29
N PHE A 271 13.29 3.96 -62.38
CA PHE A 271 13.48 4.49 -63.76
C PHE A 271 12.19 4.86 -64.51
N ALA A 272 11.00 4.79 -63.89
CA ALA A 272 9.73 4.95 -64.61
C ALA A 272 8.87 6.17 -64.20
N ALA A 273 9.42 7.19 -63.54
CA ALA A 273 8.63 8.39 -63.17
C ALA A 273 9.40 9.70 -63.38
N TYR A 274 9.87 9.93 -64.60
CA TYR A 274 10.00 11.30 -65.14
C TYR A 274 8.75 11.57 -65.98
N GLY A 275 7.66 11.94 -65.30
CA GLY A 275 6.41 12.32 -65.93
C GLY A 275 5.85 13.54 -65.23
N HIS A 276 6.14 14.71 -65.81
CA HIS A 276 5.47 16.00 -65.67
C HIS A 276 4.51 16.19 -64.47
N SER A 277 4.91 17.01 -63.50
CA SER A 277 3.97 17.77 -62.67
C SER A 277 4.10 19.25 -63.01
N GLU A 278 3.10 19.74 -63.74
CA GLU A 278 2.87 21.16 -64.01
C GLU A 278 2.59 21.97 -62.71
N PRO A 279 2.85 23.28 -62.71
CA PRO A 279 2.48 24.15 -61.61
C PRO A 279 1.03 24.60 -61.75
N VAL A 280 0.11 24.04 -60.95
CA VAL A 280 -1.25 24.58 -60.87
C VAL A 280 -1.36 25.48 -59.65
N SER A 281 -1.49 26.76 -59.96
CA SER A 281 -1.84 27.82 -59.06
C SER A 281 -3.32 27.80 -58.68
N SER A 282 -3.58 28.27 -57.46
CA SER A 282 -4.72 29.08 -57.06
C SER A 282 -6.06 28.44 -56.63
N PHE A 283 -6.67 29.21 -55.72
CA PHE A 283 -8.08 29.39 -55.42
C PHE A 283 -8.71 28.68 -54.18
N THR A 284 -9.06 29.57 -53.26
CA THR A 284 -10.02 29.56 -52.15
C THR A 284 -11.32 28.78 -52.40
N ASN A 285 -11.85 28.11 -51.38
CA ASN A 285 -13.25 28.31 -50.99
C ASN A 285 -13.59 27.83 -49.57
N SER A 286 -14.46 28.60 -48.93
CA SER A 286 -15.19 28.39 -47.68
C SER A 286 -16.26 27.28 -47.75
N GLY A 287 -16.63 26.71 -46.59
CA GLY A 287 -17.86 25.92 -46.39
C GLY A 287 -17.65 24.83 -45.34
N SER A 288 -18.02 25.02 -44.07
CA SER A 288 -19.34 24.74 -43.47
C SER A 288 -19.75 23.26 -43.42
N GLY A 289 -19.91 22.76 -42.19
CA GLY A 289 -20.92 21.77 -41.80
C GLY A 289 -20.56 20.30 -41.97
N GLY A 290 -20.71 19.52 -40.88
CA GLY A 290 -20.80 18.06 -41.01
C GLY A 290 -20.44 17.28 -39.76
N ARG A 291 -21.39 17.16 -38.82
CA ARG A 291 -21.44 16.11 -37.79
C ARG A 291 -21.38 14.72 -38.42
N SER A 292 -20.59 13.82 -37.83
CA SER A 292 -20.89 12.39 -37.59
C SER A 292 -19.56 11.70 -37.23
N GLY A 293 -19.36 11.27 -35.98
CA GLY A 293 -19.77 9.92 -35.60
C GLY A 293 -18.58 8.96 -35.75
N LEU A 294 -17.60 9.05 -34.86
CA LEU A 294 -16.54 8.05 -34.75
C LEU A 294 -16.75 7.28 -33.44
N GLY A 295 -17.34 6.10 -33.60
CA GLY A 295 -17.35 5.06 -32.57
C GLY A 295 -15.93 4.60 -32.33
N ALA A 296 -15.43 4.83 -31.11
CA ALA A 296 -14.22 4.22 -30.63
C ALA A 296 -14.49 2.71 -30.43
N MET A 297 -13.97 1.88 -31.33
CA MET A 297 -13.81 0.45 -31.08
C MET A 297 -12.77 0.29 -29.95
N ALA A 298 -13.26 0.07 -28.74
CA ALA A 298 -12.46 -0.43 -27.64
C ALA A 298 -12.06 -1.88 -27.96
N LEU A 299 -10.77 -2.10 -28.25
CA LEU A 299 -10.21 -3.43 -28.36
C LEU A 299 -9.96 -3.96 -26.95
N THR A 300 -10.96 -4.64 -26.38
CA THR A 300 -10.86 -5.35 -25.10
C THR A 300 -9.95 -6.57 -25.27
N VAL A 301 -8.72 -6.50 -24.78
CA VAL A 301 -7.85 -7.68 -24.62
C VAL A 301 -8.22 -8.36 -23.30
N ALA A 302 -9.13 -9.31 -23.37
CA ALA A 302 -9.45 -10.20 -22.25
C ALA A 302 -8.36 -11.29 -22.15
N TYR A 303 -7.42 -11.13 -21.21
CA TYR A 303 -6.55 -12.22 -20.77
C TYR A 303 -7.31 -13.04 -19.71
N THR A 304 -8.02 -14.07 -20.16
CA THR A 304 -8.52 -15.13 -19.27
C THR A 304 -7.52 -16.29 -19.32
N GLN A 305 -6.62 -16.34 -18.35
CA GLN A 305 -5.85 -17.55 -18.05
C GLN A 305 -6.54 -18.28 -16.89
N THR A 306 -7.43 -19.20 -17.22
CA THR A 306 -7.87 -20.26 -16.32
C THR A 306 -6.82 -21.37 -16.31
N PRO A 307 -6.28 -21.78 -15.15
CA PRO A 307 -5.49 -23.01 -15.04
C PRO A 307 -6.40 -24.25 -15.09
N PRO A 308 -5.94 -25.38 -15.66
CA PRO A 308 -6.69 -26.62 -15.67
C PRO A 308 -6.78 -27.20 -14.26
N SER A 309 -8.02 -27.44 -13.81
CA SER A 309 -8.33 -28.20 -12.60
C SER A 309 -8.01 -29.67 -12.81
N CYS A 310 -7.00 -30.19 -12.11
CA CYS A 310 -6.84 -31.62 -11.89
C CYS A 310 -7.74 -32.04 -10.72
N CYS A 311 -8.92 -32.58 -11.04
CA CYS A 311 -9.71 -33.36 -10.11
C CYS A 311 -9.06 -34.74 -9.91
N ILE A 312 -8.62 -35.03 -8.69
CA ILE A 312 -8.43 -36.41 -8.23
C ILE A 312 -9.53 -36.66 -7.19
N TYR A 313 -10.54 -37.43 -7.60
CA TYR A 313 -11.45 -38.09 -6.67
C TYR A 313 -10.70 -39.27 -6.05
N ALA A 314 -10.60 -39.31 -4.72
CA ALA A 314 -10.28 -40.51 -3.97
C ALA A 314 -11.43 -40.79 -3.00
N THR A 315 -12.21 -41.81 -3.34
CA THR A 315 -13.18 -42.46 -2.47
C THR A 315 -12.48 -43.46 -1.56
N SER A 316 -12.64 -43.33 -0.25
CA SER A 316 -12.65 -44.41 0.74
C SER A 316 -13.17 -43.89 2.07
#